data_AF-A0A9P6JUX1-F1
#
_entry.id   AF-A0A9P6JUX1-F1
#
_cell.length_a   1.000
_cell.length_b   1.000
_cell.length_c   1.000
_cell.angle_alpha   90.00
_cell.angle_beta   90.00
_cell.angle_gamma   90.00
#
_symmetry.space_group_name_H-M   'P 1'
#
loop_
_entity.id
_entity.type
_entity.pdbx_description
1 polymer ?
#
loop_
_entity_poly.entity_id
_entity_poly.type
_entity_poly.pdbx_seq_one_letter_code
_entity_poly.pdbx_strand_id
1 'polypeptide(L)'
;MIYSTPVLSAASTLVFLLEILLDIKHALRFQVVSLTVKTLLLAIPWIFFFFTFFFALGIGITQPSSLERHPSGMFCHLTENLMGQITTLFVLVFIQLMLIVGVWIATTIRREGINWIEKSRSFNFIIRITLFVMIPLIAICVLGFQYFSSDLGINVAAVNVVYAILPTLAAATFSNQKDILSVWKFWPSAEGDDDVPHTPSISRTVGSSYSSRTQITV
;
A
#
# COMPACT_ATOMS: atom_id res chain seq x y z
N MET A 1 7.31 -3.70 -18.02
CA MET A 1 6.83 -3.29 -16.69
C MET A 1 5.38 -2.80 -16.68
N ILE A 2 4.83 -2.23 -17.77
CA ILE A 2 3.47 -1.67 -17.80
C ILE A 2 2.36 -2.63 -17.31
N TYR A 3 2.50 -3.93 -17.58
CA TYR A 3 1.53 -4.95 -17.16
C TYR A 3 1.68 -5.43 -15.70
N SER A 4 2.88 -5.32 -15.11
CA SER A 4 3.18 -5.82 -13.76
C SER A 4 2.90 -4.79 -12.67
N THR A 5 3.13 -3.50 -12.96
CA THR A 5 2.87 -2.39 -12.04
C THR A 5 1.44 -2.35 -11.48
N PRO A 6 0.37 -2.46 -12.30
CA PRO A 6 -0.99 -2.45 -11.76
C PRO A 6 -1.27 -3.64 -10.84
N VAL A 7 -0.71 -4.81 -11.13
CA VAL A 7 -0.85 -6.01 -10.29
C VAL A 7 -0.15 -5.83 -8.95
N LEU A 8 1.09 -5.31 -8.96
CA LEU A 8 1.83 -5.01 -7.73
C LEU A 8 1.12 -3.97 -6.87
N SER A 9 0.61 -2.91 -7.49
CA SER A 9 -0.13 -1.85 -6.81
C SER A 9 -1.38 -2.43 -6.13
N ALA A 10 -2.21 -3.17 -6.88
CA ALA A 10 -3.40 -3.80 -6.34
C ALA A 10 -3.08 -4.81 -5.22
N ALA A 11 -2.09 -5.68 -5.41
CA ALA A 11 -1.68 -6.63 -4.37
C ALA A 11 -1.19 -5.90 -3.10
N SER A 12 -0.43 -4.82 -3.25
CA SER A 12 0.09 -4.02 -2.12
C SER A 12 -1.04 -3.35 -1.33
N THR A 13 -2.02 -2.77 -2.02
CA THR A 13 -3.19 -2.18 -1.36
C THR A 13 -4.02 -3.24 -0.63
N LEU A 14 -4.17 -4.43 -1.20
CA LEU A 14 -4.89 -5.53 -0.53
C LEU A 14 -4.16 -5.96 0.74
N VAL A 15 -2.83 -6.15 0.67
CA VAL A 15 -2.02 -6.49 1.85
C VAL A 15 -2.14 -5.41 2.93
N PHE A 16 -2.09 -4.13 2.55
CA PHE A 16 -2.31 -3.04 3.48
C PHE A 16 -3.69 -3.10 4.16
N LEU A 17 -4.77 -3.37 3.42
CA LEU A 17 -6.11 -3.55 4.01
C LEU A 17 -6.17 -4.77 4.94
N LEU A 18 -5.47 -5.84 4.63
CA LEU A 18 -5.39 -7.02 5.49
C LEU A 18 -4.60 -6.73 6.78
N GLU A 19 -3.49 -6.00 6.70
CA GLU A 19 -2.75 -5.55 7.89
C GLU A 19 -3.63 -4.70 8.80
N ILE A 20 -4.40 -3.77 8.23
CA ILE A 20 -5.39 -2.97 8.95
C ILE A 20 -6.42 -3.87 9.65
N LEU A 21 -6.97 -4.84 8.93
CA LEU A 21 -7.94 -5.76 9.50
C LEU A 21 -7.34 -6.56 10.66
N LEU A 22 -6.08 -7.00 10.53
CA LEU A 22 -5.35 -7.71 11.57
C LEU A 22 -5.09 -6.83 12.80
N ASP A 23 -4.71 -5.58 12.60
CA ASP A 23 -4.47 -4.63 13.69
C ASP A 23 -5.78 -4.28 14.43
N ILE A 24 -6.90 -4.13 13.70
CA ILE A 24 -8.24 -3.98 14.31
C ILE A 24 -8.59 -5.23 15.14
N LYS A 25 -8.41 -6.43 14.57
CA LYS A 25 -8.68 -7.69 15.29
C LYS A 25 -7.79 -7.84 16.53
N HIS A 26 -6.52 -7.47 16.43
CA HIS A 26 -5.60 -7.45 17.56
C HIS A 26 -6.09 -6.49 18.65
N ALA A 27 -6.50 -5.27 18.26
CA ALA A 27 -7.01 -4.28 19.20
C ALA A 27 -8.32 -4.72 19.90
N LEU A 28 -9.17 -5.50 19.22
CA LEU A 28 -10.44 -5.99 19.76
C LEU A 28 -10.29 -7.25 20.62
N ARG A 29 -9.42 -8.19 20.22
CA ARG A 29 -9.30 -9.52 20.85
C ARG A 29 -8.04 -9.72 21.68
N PHE A 30 -7.16 -8.73 21.77
CA PHE A 30 -5.84 -8.83 22.40
C PHE A 30 -5.01 -10.03 21.92
N GLN A 31 -5.27 -10.51 20.69
CA GLN A 31 -4.56 -11.63 20.10
C GLN A 31 -3.32 -11.14 19.39
N VAL A 32 -2.14 -11.56 19.87
CA VAL A 32 -0.86 -11.29 19.23
C VAL A 32 -0.81 -11.92 17.83
N VAL A 33 -0.62 -11.08 16.81
CA VAL A 33 -0.40 -11.54 15.44
C VAL A 33 1.08 -11.91 15.32
N SER A 34 1.36 -13.14 14.88
CA SER A 34 2.75 -13.57 14.72
C SER A 34 3.48 -12.71 13.66
N LEU A 35 4.75 -12.39 13.92
CA LEU A 35 5.61 -11.66 12.99
C LEU A 35 5.67 -12.37 11.62
N THR A 36 5.70 -13.71 11.64
CA THR A 36 5.71 -14.57 10.45
C THR A 36 4.55 -14.28 9.50
N VAL A 37 3.34 -14.06 10.03
CA VAL A 37 2.16 -13.75 9.21
C VAL A 37 2.32 -12.39 8.54
N LYS A 38 2.83 -11.37 9.26
CA LYS A 38 3.07 -10.04 8.69
C LYS A 38 4.14 -10.10 7.58
N THR A 39 5.25 -10.80 7.83
CA THR A 39 6.31 -11.01 6.82
C THR A 39 5.78 -11.76 5.60
N LEU A 40 4.97 -12.79 5.79
CA LEU A 40 4.37 -13.54 4.69
C LEU A 40 3.42 -12.67 3.86
N LEU A 41 2.60 -11.84 4.51
CA LEU A 41 1.72 -10.89 3.83
C LEU A 41 2.51 -9.92 2.95
N LEU A 42 3.63 -9.40 3.45
CA LEU A 42 4.49 -8.47 2.71
C LEU A 42 5.18 -9.11 1.50
N ALA A 43 5.36 -10.43 1.50
CA ALA A 43 5.95 -11.15 0.37
C ALA A 43 4.97 -11.31 -0.81
N ILE A 44 3.66 -11.32 -0.56
CA ILE A 44 2.63 -11.57 -1.58
C ILE A 44 2.74 -10.62 -2.80
N PRO A 45 2.82 -9.28 -2.65
CA PRO A 45 2.85 -8.38 -3.79
C PRO A 45 4.08 -8.60 -4.68
N TRP A 46 5.22 -8.92 -4.07
CA TRP A 46 6.45 -9.23 -4.78
C TRP A 46 6.34 -10.53 -5.58
N ILE A 47 5.73 -11.57 -5.01
CA ILE A 47 5.52 -12.84 -5.71
C ILE A 47 4.68 -12.60 -6.98
N PHE A 48 3.56 -11.89 -6.88
CA PHE A 48 2.70 -11.58 -8.03
C PHE A 48 3.39 -10.66 -9.06
N PHE A 49 4.19 -9.70 -8.58
CA PHE A 49 4.98 -8.84 -9.45
C PHE A 49 6.01 -9.62 -10.27
N PHE A 50 6.84 -10.43 -9.62
CA PHE A 50 7.84 -11.24 -10.32
C PHE A 50 7.18 -12.26 -11.24
N PHE A 51 6.10 -12.89 -10.80
CA PHE A 51 5.33 -13.80 -11.65
C PHE A 51 4.89 -13.13 -12.95
N THR A 52 4.20 -11.99 -12.88
CA THR A 52 3.74 -11.28 -14.08
C THR A 52 4.89 -10.71 -14.91
N PHE A 53 5.98 -10.30 -14.27
CA PHE A 53 7.17 -9.79 -14.95
C PHE A 53 7.87 -10.89 -15.78
N PHE A 54 8.17 -12.03 -15.16
CA PHE A 54 8.82 -13.15 -15.85
C PHE A 54 7.93 -13.76 -16.92
N PHE A 55 6.62 -13.83 -16.66
CA PHE A 55 5.66 -14.25 -17.66
C PHE A 55 5.69 -13.30 -18.87
N ALA A 56 5.69 -11.98 -18.65
CA ALA A 56 5.76 -10.97 -19.72
C ALA A 56 7.06 -11.04 -20.52
N LEU A 57 8.16 -11.23 -19.81
CA LEU A 57 9.48 -11.42 -20.40
C LEU A 57 9.52 -12.70 -21.25
N GLY A 58 8.94 -13.80 -20.75
CA GLY A 58 8.87 -15.07 -21.46
C GLY A 58 8.16 -14.94 -22.81
N ILE A 59 6.96 -14.33 -22.83
CA ILE A 59 6.23 -14.09 -24.09
C ILE A 59 7.05 -13.21 -25.02
N GLY A 60 7.61 -12.10 -24.52
CA GLY A 60 8.41 -11.17 -25.33
C GLY A 60 9.65 -11.80 -25.96
N ILE A 61 10.29 -12.78 -25.30
CA ILE A 61 11.44 -13.52 -25.84
C ILE A 61 10.99 -14.57 -26.86
N THR A 62 9.91 -15.30 -26.57
CA THR A 62 9.43 -16.38 -27.46
C THR A 62 8.77 -15.88 -28.74
N GLN A 63 8.17 -14.69 -28.72
CA GLN A 63 7.42 -14.13 -29.86
C GLN A 63 7.77 -12.64 -30.09
N PRO A 64 8.98 -12.34 -30.60
CA PRO A 64 9.42 -10.96 -30.81
C PRO A 64 8.58 -10.21 -31.85
N SER A 65 7.92 -10.92 -32.77
CA SER A 65 7.01 -10.35 -33.77
C SER A 65 5.74 -9.76 -33.16
N SER A 66 5.37 -10.17 -31.94
CA SER A 66 4.18 -9.69 -31.23
C SER A 66 4.42 -8.37 -30.49
N LEU A 67 5.60 -7.77 -30.61
CA LEU A 67 5.92 -6.48 -30.00
C LEU A 67 5.66 -5.34 -30.98
N GLU A 68 4.57 -4.61 -30.74
CA GLU A 68 4.23 -3.43 -31.51
C GLU A 68 4.44 -2.15 -30.71
N ARG A 69 4.94 -1.12 -31.38
CA ARG A 69 5.05 0.21 -30.78
C ARG A 69 3.66 0.83 -30.76
N HIS A 70 3.23 1.29 -29.60
CA HIS A 70 1.96 1.98 -29.46
C HIS A 70 1.93 3.22 -30.39
N PRO A 71 0.78 3.62 -30.97
CA PRO A 71 0.70 4.76 -31.90
C PRO A 71 1.26 6.07 -31.36
N SER A 72 1.29 6.24 -30.04
CA SER A 72 1.92 7.40 -29.39
C SER A 72 3.45 7.42 -29.48
N GLY A 73 4.09 6.33 -29.90
CA GLY A 73 5.54 6.17 -29.93
C GLY A 73 6.21 6.05 -28.55
N MET A 74 5.46 6.18 -27.46
CA MET A 74 6.03 6.28 -26.10
C MET A 74 6.33 4.93 -25.44
N PHE A 75 5.60 3.87 -25.81
CA PHE A 75 5.77 2.55 -25.20
C PHE A 75 5.52 1.42 -26.20
N CYS A 76 6.12 0.26 -25.93
CA CYS A 76 5.84 -0.97 -26.65
C CYS A 76 4.76 -1.76 -25.90
N HIS A 77 3.87 -2.39 -26.66
CA HIS A 77 2.82 -3.25 -26.16
C HIS A 77 2.85 -4.57 -26.93
N LEU A 78 2.30 -5.62 -26.32
CA LEU A 78 2.12 -6.90 -26.99
C LEU A 78 0.84 -6.82 -27.82
N THR A 79 0.90 -7.20 -29.10
CA THR A 79 -0.27 -7.27 -30.00
C THR A 79 -1.28 -8.29 -29.48
N GLU A 80 -0.78 -9.38 -28.86
CA GLU A 80 -1.64 -10.34 -28.19
C GLU A 80 -2.21 -9.77 -26.88
N ASN A 81 -3.54 -9.68 -26.84
CA ASN A 81 -4.29 -9.23 -25.66
C ASN A 81 -4.17 -10.17 -24.45
N LEU A 82 -3.50 -11.32 -24.56
CA LEU A 82 -3.40 -12.32 -23.48
C LEU A 82 -2.83 -11.72 -22.20
N MET A 83 -1.74 -10.94 -22.29
CA MET A 83 -1.14 -10.30 -21.12
C MET A 83 -2.05 -9.23 -20.50
N GLY A 84 -2.71 -8.44 -21.35
CA GLY A 84 -3.69 -7.47 -20.91
C GLY A 84 -4.84 -8.14 -20.15
N GLN A 85 -5.33 -9.28 -20.64
CA GLN A 85 -6.40 -10.05 -20.02
C GLN A 85 -5.98 -10.63 -18.67
N ILE A 86 -4.79 -11.23 -18.57
CA ILE A 86 -4.28 -11.81 -17.32
C ILE A 86 -4.07 -10.74 -16.25
N THR A 87 -3.42 -9.63 -16.60
CA THR A 87 -3.25 -8.49 -15.69
C THR A 87 -4.60 -7.95 -15.22
N THR A 88 -5.54 -7.75 -16.17
CA THR A 88 -6.89 -7.29 -15.85
C THR A 88 -7.59 -8.24 -14.88
N LEU A 89 -7.50 -9.55 -15.13
CA LEU A 89 -8.09 -10.56 -14.25
C LEU A 89 -7.54 -10.49 -12.83
N PHE A 90 -6.21 -10.42 -12.65
CA PHE A 90 -5.61 -10.29 -11.32
C PHE A 90 -6.06 -9.02 -10.61
N VAL A 91 -6.06 -7.88 -11.31
CA VAL A 91 -6.50 -6.60 -10.74
C VAL A 91 -7.97 -6.67 -10.31
N LEU A 92 -8.84 -7.25 -11.14
CA LEU A 92 -10.26 -7.44 -10.79
C LEU A 92 -10.43 -8.32 -9.55
N VAL A 93 -9.71 -9.44 -9.47
CA VAL A 93 -9.74 -10.32 -8.29
C VAL A 93 -9.27 -9.58 -7.04
N PHE A 94 -8.17 -8.83 -7.12
CA PHE A 94 -7.69 -8.06 -5.97
C PHE A 94 -8.67 -6.96 -5.56
N ILE A 95 -9.25 -6.21 -6.49
CA ILE A 95 -10.26 -5.21 -6.16
C ILE A 95 -11.47 -5.85 -5.49
N GLN A 96 -11.94 -7.00 -5.99
CA GLN A 96 -13.05 -7.72 -5.36
C GLN A 96 -12.71 -8.13 -3.91
N LEU A 97 -11.50 -8.64 -3.67
CA LEU A 97 -11.03 -8.96 -2.32
C LEU A 97 -10.93 -7.70 -1.43
N MET A 98 -10.45 -6.58 -1.97
CA MET A 98 -10.40 -5.30 -1.24
C MET A 98 -11.80 -4.84 -0.81
N LEU A 99 -12.81 -4.98 -1.68
CA LEU A 99 -14.19 -4.62 -1.35
C LEU A 99 -14.73 -5.51 -0.22
N ILE A 100 -14.49 -6.82 -0.29
CA ILE A 100 -14.91 -7.76 0.76
C ILE A 100 -14.23 -7.39 2.10
N VAL A 101 -12.92 -7.17 2.10
CA VAL A 101 -12.17 -6.77 3.30
C VAL A 101 -12.62 -5.39 3.81
N GLY A 102 -12.87 -4.43 2.93
CA GLY A 102 -13.34 -3.10 3.27
C GLY A 102 -14.73 -3.11 3.92
N VAL A 103 -15.67 -3.87 3.37
CA VAL A 103 -17.00 -4.10 3.97
C VAL A 103 -16.85 -4.78 5.34
N TRP A 104 -15.95 -5.77 5.45
CA TRP A 104 -15.70 -6.43 6.74
C TRP A 104 -15.13 -5.46 7.79
N ILE A 105 -14.17 -4.62 7.43
CA ILE A 105 -13.64 -3.57 8.31
C ILE A 105 -14.78 -2.64 8.75
N ALA A 106 -15.59 -2.15 7.81
CA ALA A 106 -16.69 -1.23 8.09
C ALA A 106 -17.75 -1.83 9.02
N THR A 107 -18.15 -3.09 8.78
CA THR A 107 -19.10 -3.82 9.64
C THR A 107 -18.53 -4.08 11.02
N THR A 108 -17.24 -4.40 11.14
CA THR A 108 -16.55 -4.61 12.43
C THR A 108 -16.54 -3.32 13.24
N ILE A 109 -16.17 -2.19 12.61
CA ILE A 109 -16.18 -0.87 13.26
C ILE A 109 -17.60 -0.48 13.70
N ARG A 110 -18.61 -0.71 12.85
CA ARG A 110 -20.01 -0.42 13.21
C ARG A 110 -20.51 -1.26 14.38
N ARG A 111 -20.12 -2.53 14.46
CA ARG A 111 -20.58 -3.45 15.50
C ARG A 111 -19.97 -3.15 16.87
N GLU A 112 -18.67 -2.86 16.91
CA GLU A 112 -17.94 -2.61 18.17
C GLU A 112 -18.13 -1.17 18.69
N GLY A 113 -18.74 -0.29 17.88
CA GLY A 113 -19.19 1.04 18.27
C GLY A 113 -18.10 2.13 18.22
N ILE A 114 -18.56 3.38 18.29
CA ILE A 114 -17.75 4.61 18.18
C ILE A 114 -16.67 4.72 19.26
N ASN A 115 -16.79 3.97 20.36
CA ASN A 115 -15.80 3.95 21.45
C ASN A 115 -14.40 3.55 20.97
N TRP A 116 -14.29 2.75 19.89
CA TRP A 116 -13.00 2.45 19.28
C TRP A 116 -12.44 3.65 18.50
N ILE A 117 -13.27 4.51 17.92
CA ILE A 117 -12.82 5.70 17.18
C ILE A 117 -12.23 6.76 18.13
N GLU A 118 -12.79 6.91 19.33
CA GLU A 118 -12.21 7.79 20.36
C GLU A 118 -10.88 7.27 20.90
N LYS A 119 -10.76 5.94 21.06
CA LYS A 119 -9.56 5.31 21.63
C LYS A 119 -8.46 5.04 20.59
N SER A 120 -8.84 4.79 19.33
CA SER A 120 -7.90 4.51 18.25
C SER A 120 -7.45 5.81 17.59
N ARG A 121 -6.12 5.89 17.45
CA ARG A 121 -5.44 7.07 16.96
C ARG A 121 -5.74 7.28 15.48
N SER A 122 -6.38 8.42 15.20
CA SER A 122 -6.33 9.22 13.97
C SER A 122 -7.41 8.97 12.92
N PHE A 123 -8.34 9.91 12.82
CA PHE A 123 -9.28 10.14 11.70
C PHE A 123 -8.61 10.02 10.30
N ASN A 124 -7.31 10.34 10.21
CA ASN A 124 -6.49 10.17 9.01
C ASN A 124 -6.47 8.72 8.50
N PHE A 125 -6.58 7.74 9.38
CA PHE A 125 -6.61 6.32 9.03
C PHE A 125 -7.88 5.95 8.26
N ILE A 126 -9.04 6.43 8.74
CA ILE A 126 -10.34 6.22 8.08
C ILE A 126 -10.35 6.88 6.70
N ILE A 127 -9.83 8.10 6.60
CA ILE A 127 -9.70 8.81 5.32
C ILE A 127 -8.85 7.99 4.34
N ARG A 128 -7.71 7.44 4.78
CA ARG A 128 -6.86 6.59 3.93
C ARG A 128 -7.58 5.37 3.41
N ILE A 129 -8.23 4.61 4.28
CA ILE A 129 -8.99 3.41 3.88
C ILE A 129 -10.07 3.79 2.86
N THR A 130 -10.79 4.88 3.13
CA THR A 130 -11.86 5.37 2.25
C THR A 130 -11.29 5.75 0.88
N LEU A 131 -10.19 6.48 0.82
CA LEU A 131 -9.55 6.85 -0.45
C LEU A 131 -9.04 5.61 -1.20
N PHE A 132 -8.39 4.66 -0.53
CA PHE A 132 -7.89 3.43 -1.14
C PHE A 132 -8.99 2.53 -1.71
N VAL A 133 -10.20 2.56 -1.15
CA VAL A 133 -11.35 1.80 -1.68
C VAL A 133 -12.08 2.57 -2.79
N MET A 134 -12.27 3.88 -2.63
CA MET A 134 -13.03 4.69 -3.58
C MET A 134 -12.29 4.89 -4.91
N ILE A 135 -10.96 5.04 -4.86
CA ILE A 135 -10.15 5.30 -6.04
C ILE A 135 -10.24 4.16 -7.09
N PRO A 136 -10.03 2.87 -6.73
CA PRO A 136 -10.20 1.77 -7.67
C PRO A 136 -11.63 1.62 -8.17
N LEU A 137 -12.64 1.90 -7.32
CA LEU A 137 -14.05 1.90 -7.74
C LEU A 137 -14.31 2.96 -8.81
N ILE A 138 -13.80 4.19 -8.63
CA ILE A 138 -13.90 5.24 -9.63
C ILE A 138 -13.21 4.81 -10.93
N ALA A 139 -12.02 4.21 -10.83
CA ALA A 139 -11.30 3.70 -12.00
C ALA A 139 -12.12 2.64 -12.76
N ILE A 140 -12.71 1.66 -12.06
CA ILE A 140 -13.60 0.66 -12.67
C ILE A 140 -14.81 1.33 -13.31
N CYS A 141 -15.46 2.28 -12.63
CA CYS A 141 -16.62 2.99 -13.17
C CYS A 141 -16.25 3.76 -14.45
N VAL A 142 -15.11 4.43 -14.48
CA VAL A 142 -14.61 5.15 -15.66
C VAL A 142 -14.32 4.17 -16.81
N LEU A 143 -13.63 3.06 -16.53
CA LEU A 143 -13.33 2.03 -17.53
C LEU A 143 -14.60 1.35 -18.06
N GLY A 144 -15.54 1.02 -17.19
CA GLY A 144 -16.83 0.45 -17.56
C GLY A 144 -17.64 1.42 -18.41
N PHE A 145 -17.74 2.69 -17.99
CA PHE A 145 -18.43 3.73 -18.76
C PHE A 145 -17.81 3.91 -20.15
N GLN A 146 -16.48 3.84 -20.26
CA GLN A 146 -15.79 3.90 -21.56
C GLN A 146 -16.08 2.69 -22.43
N TYR A 147 -16.10 1.49 -21.86
CA TYR A 147 -16.46 0.27 -22.60
C TYR A 147 -17.88 0.36 -23.18
N PHE A 148 -18.84 0.88 -22.42
CA PHE A 148 -20.21 1.11 -22.91
C PHE A 148 -20.31 2.29 -23.88
N SER A 149 -19.46 3.30 -23.75
CA SER A 149 -19.47 4.51 -24.59
C SER A 149 -18.55 4.42 -25.81
N SER A 150 -18.12 3.22 -26.21
CA SER A 150 -17.16 2.99 -27.30
C SER A 150 -17.58 3.63 -28.64
N ASP A 151 -18.87 3.88 -28.85
CA ASP A 151 -19.40 4.58 -30.03
C ASP A 151 -19.10 6.09 -30.07
N LEU A 152 -18.71 6.71 -28.95
CA LEU A 152 -18.56 8.17 -28.81
C LEU A 152 -17.12 8.69 -28.95
N GLY A 153 -16.16 7.82 -29.30
CA GLY A 153 -14.76 8.20 -29.45
C GLY A 153 -14.05 8.33 -28.10
N ILE A 154 -13.18 7.36 -27.80
CA ILE A 154 -12.46 7.29 -26.52
C ILE A 154 -11.48 8.45 -26.44
N ASN A 155 -11.69 9.35 -25.47
CA ASN A 155 -10.76 10.45 -25.19
C ASN A 155 -9.59 9.92 -24.34
N VAL A 156 -8.61 9.31 -25.00
CA VAL A 156 -7.40 8.68 -24.40
C VAL A 156 -6.68 9.61 -23.41
N ALA A 157 -6.78 10.93 -23.62
CA ALA A 157 -6.25 11.94 -22.73
C ALA A 157 -6.86 11.88 -21.31
N ALA A 158 -8.19 11.70 -21.21
CA ALA A 158 -8.86 11.66 -19.91
C ALA A 158 -8.43 10.44 -19.08
N VAL A 159 -8.24 9.29 -19.73
CA VAL A 159 -7.73 8.06 -19.09
C VAL A 159 -6.34 8.28 -18.52
N ASN A 160 -5.45 8.91 -19.30
CA ASN A 160 -4.09 9.20 -18.87
C ASN A 160 -4.05 10.18 -17.68
N VAL A 161 -4.95 11.16 -17.65
CA VAL A 161 -5.08 12.09 -16.50
C VAL A 161 -5.51 11.33 -15.25
N VAL A 162 -6.48 10.43 -15.34
CA VAL A 162 -6.90 9.59 -14.21
C VAL A 162 -5.74 8.74 -13.70
N TYR A 163 -4.96 8.12 -14.61
CA TYR A 163 -3.77 7.37 -14.24
C TYR A 163 -2.69 8.22 -13.58
N ALA A 164 -2.52 9.49 -13.97
CA ALA A 164 -1.56 10.41 -13.36
C ALA A 164 -2.00 10.93 -11.98
N ILE A 165 -3.31 11.03 -11.73
CA ILE A 165 -3.87 11.44 -10.44
C ILE A 165 -3.62 10.36 -9.38
N LEU A 166 -3.64 9.08 -9.76
CA LEU A 166 -3.46 7.95 -8.84
C LEU A 166 -2.18 8.05 -7.98
N PRO A 167 -0.96 8.18 -8.56
CA PRO A 167 0.27 8.39 -7.79
C PRO A 167 0.23 9.66 -6.94
N THR A 168 -0.43 10.72 -7.42
CA THR A 168 -0.51 12.00 -6.71
C THR A 168 -1.38 11.87 -5.45
N LEU A 169 -2.51 11.16 -5.54
CA LEU A 169 -3.35 10.85 -4.38
C LEU A 169 -2.67 9.90 -3.40
N ALA A 170 -1.92 8.91 -3.91
CA ALA A 170 -1.09 8.05 -3.07
C ALA A 170 -0.04 8.90 -2.31
N ALA A 171 0.71 9.75 -3.02
CA ALA A 171 1.67 10.65 -2.41
C ALA A 171 1.02 11.57 -1.37
N ALA A 172 -0.15 12.14 -1.66
CA ALA A 172 -0.90 13.00 -0.75
C ALA A 172 -1.41 12.26 0.51
N THR A 173 -1.81 11.00 0.37
CA THR A 173 -2.26 10.18 1.51
C THR A 173 -1.10 9.78 2.42
N PHE A 174 0.07 9.46 1.84
CA PHE A 174 1.27 9.14 2.61
C PHE A 174 1.96 10.38 3.20
N SER A 175 1.95 11.53 2.51
CA SER A 175 2.60 12.76 3.00
C SER A 175 1.96 13.31 4.28
N ASN A 176 0.67 13.04 4.51
CA ASN A 176 -0.01 13.41 5.75
C ASN A 176 0.40 12.55 6.97
N GLN A 177 1.30 11.57 6.83
CA GLN A 177 1.90 10.87 7.98
C GLN A 177 3.00 11.74 8.61
N LYS A 178 2.70 12.38 9.74
CA LYS A 178 3.73 13.02 10.57
C LYS A 178 4.87 12.06 10.91
N ASP A 179 4.62 10.75 10.99
CA ASP A 179 5.63 9.72 11.22
C ASP A 179 6.69 9.65 10.11
N ILE A 180 6.30 9.77 8.83
CA ILE A 180 7.26 9.79 7.71
C ILE A 180 8.11 11.07 7.77
N LEU A 181 7.47 12.20 8.05
CA LEU A 181 8.16 13.48 8.17
C LEU A 181 9.07 13.54 9.41
N SER A 182 8.75 12.83 10.50
CA SER A 182 9.59 12.79 11.69
C SER A 182 10.85 11.95 11.49
N VAL A 183 10.78 10.87 10.71
CA VAL A 183 11.96 10.08 10.34
C VAL A 183 12.91 10.91 9.48
N TRP A 184 12.40 11.73 8.57
CA TRP A 184 13.21 12.62 7.72
C TRP A 184 13.85 13.80 8.47
N LYS A 185 13.26 14.22 9.60
CA LYS A 185 13.82 15.28 10.45
C LYS A 185 14.96 14.81 11.36
N PHE A 186 15.27 13.52 11.37
CA PHE A 186 16.30 12.94 12.23
C PHE A 186 17.71 12.97 11.64
N TRP A 187 17.93 13.63 10.49
CA TRP A 187 19.29 13.93 10.06
C TRP A 187 19.86 14.97 11.04
N PRO A 188 20.87 14.64 11.86
CA PRO A 188 21.51 15.64 12.69
C PRO A 188 22.02 16.71 11.72
N SER A 189 21.57 17.95 11.91
CA SER A 189 22.36 19.08 11.40
C SER A 189 23.76 18.87 11.95
N ALA A 190 24.74 18.71 11.06
CA ALA A 190 26.14 18.77 11.41
C ALA A 190 26.41 20.22 11.85
N GLU A 191 25.96 20.56 13.04
CA GLU A 191 26.36 21.77 13.75
C GLU A 191 27.85 21.54 14.06
N GLY A 192 28.69 22.39 13.46
CA GLY A 192 30.14 22.27 13.47
C GLY A 192 30.68 22.10 14.89
N ASP A 193 31.49 21.06 15.03
CA ASP A 193 32.32 20.75 16.19
C ASP A 193 33.54 21.68 16.16
N ASP A 194 33.31 22.99 16.34
CA ASP A 194 34.34 23.98 16.61
C ASP A 194 34.08 24.58 18.00
N ASP A 195 34.39 23.82 19.04
CA ASP A 195 35.01 24.27 20.30
C ASP A 195 34.77 23.25 21.42
N VAL A 196 35.69 22.29 21.55
CA VAL A 196 35.85 21.47 22.76
C VAL A 196 37.00 22.03 23.59
N PRO A 197 36.75 22.78 24.68
CA PRO A 197 37.73 22.94 25.75
C PRO A 197 37.74 21.65 26.58
N HIS A 198 38.90 21.01 26.63
CA HIS A 198 39.19 19.88 27.52
C HIS A 198 38.71 20.16 28.95
N THR A 199 37.81 19.31 29.47
CA THR A 199 37.61 19.15 30.91
C THR A 199 37.61 17.68 31.31
N PRO A 200 38.13 17.34 32.51
CA PRO A 200 38.62 16.01 32.83
C PRO A 200 37.50 15.08 33.31
N SER A 201 37.72 13.81 33.00
CA SER A 201 37.00 12.61 33.42
C SER A 201 36.48 12.64 34.87
N ILE A 202 35.16 12.52 35.03
CA ILE A 202 34.53 12.06 36.28
C ILE A 202 33.85 10.71 36.02
N SER A 203 34.52 9.68 36.51
CA SER A 203 34.05 8.32 36.72
C SER A 203 32.92 8.23 37.75
N ARG A 204 32.12 7.14 37.65
CA ARG A 204 31.10 6.59 38.57
C ARG A 204 29.66 7.04 38.30
N THR A 205 28.62 6.21 38.39
CA THR A 205 28.46 4.90 39.04
C THR A 205 27.27 4.17 38.42
N VAL A 206 27.44 2.88 38.18
CA VAL A 206 26.37 1.92 37.90
C VAL A 206 25.44 1.86 39.12
N GLY A 207 24.18 2.24 38.94
CA GLY A 207 23.11 2.09 39.93
C GLY A 207 22.03 1.15 39.39
N SER A 208 22.16 -0.15 39.68
CA SER A 208 21.08 -1.11 39.50
C SER A 208 20.03 -0.91 40.59
N SER A 209 18.78 -0.68 40.21
CA SER A 209 17.66 -0.94 41.11
C SER A 209 16.37 -1.09 40.29
N TYR A 210 16.13 -2.30 39.77
CA TYR A 210 14.81 -2.68 39.30
C TYR A 210 14.11 -3.49 40.38
N SER A 211 13.24 -2.77 41.08
CA SER A 211 12.29 -3.24 42.08
C SER A 211 11.36 -4.30 41.47
N SER A 212 11.52 -5.55 41.90
CA SER A 212 10.52 -6.61 41.73
C SER A 212 9.60 -6.61 42.94
N ARG A 213 8.42 -6.00 42.81
CA ARG A 213 7.33 -6.15 43.79
C ARG A 213 5.99 -6.06 43.07
N THR A 214 5.44 -7.21 42.66
CA THR A 214 3.98 -7.38 42.64
C THR A 214 3.64 -8.83 42.93
N GLN A 215 3.27 -9.06 44.18
CA GLN A 215 2.53 -10.23 44.63
C GLN A 215 1.17 -10.24 43.92
N ILE A 216 0.74 -11.40 43.40
CA ILE A 216 -0.67 -11.68 43.20
C ILE A 216 -0.99 -12.85 44.12
N THR A 217 -1.87 -12.55 45.07
CA THR A 217 -2.52 -13.48 46.00
C THR A 217 -4.00 -13.56 45.64
N VAL A 218 -4.51 -14.79 45.78
CA VAL A 218 -5.90 -15.27 45.74
C VAL A 218 -6.48 -15.53 44.36
#